data_AF-A0A966T9D5-F1
#
_entry.id   AF-A0A966T9D5-F1
#
_cell.length_a   1.000
_cell.length_b   1.000
_cell.length_c   1.000
_cell.angle_alpha   90.00
_cell.angle_beta   90.00
_cell.angle_gamma   90.00
#
_symmetry.space_group_name_H-M   'P 1'
#
loop_
_entity.id
_entity.type
_entity.pdbx_description
1 polymer ?
#
loop_
_entity_poly.entity_id
_entity_poly.type
_entity_poly.pdbx_seq_one_letter_code
_entity_poly.pdbx_strand_id
1 'polypeptide(L)'
;MPAEFSRHERTVICWPARSEIYGKRLGEAQTAHAALANTISGYEPVTVIANPNDVSRARQACAESVEVVGLEIDDAWFRDSGPNYVVENNELIATCWRFNGWGEKFVPFDKDATIASRWAKHVGHKTRMIDMVLEGGSINVDGAGTLITTEQCLLNPNRNPKLSREQISERLCSELGQQQVVWLPFGLALDDDTDGHVDNVAAFIGPKTAIMQGCDDKNEDDHARCRENIAVAKTAGLTVHEIPVLPFVVTDSIRAAVPYLNFYVCNDAVIVPVCG
;
A
#
# COMPACT_ATOMS: atom_id res chain seq x y z
N MET A 1 -12.52 -4.95 -7.46
CA MET A 1 -11.42 -3.98 -7.30
C MET A 1 -10.72 -3.84 -8.64
N PRO A 2 -10.72 -2.65 -9.26
CA PRO A 2 -9.92 -2.37 -10.45
C PRO A 2 -8.42 -2.50 -10.16
N ALA A 3 -7.61 -2.78 -11.17
CA ALA A 3 -6.16 -2.69 -11.05
C ALA A 3 -5.70 -1.24 -10.88
N GLU A 4 -4.54 -1.02 -10.25
CA GLU A 4 -3.95 0.31 -10.06
C GLU A 4 -3.57 1.00 -11.39
N PHE A 5 -3.36 0.25 -12.47
CA PHE A 5 -3.16 0.83 -13.80
C PHE A 5 -4.47 1.20 -14.52
N SER A 6 -5.62 1.10 -13.85
CA SER A 6 -6.91 1.60 -14.37
C SER A 6 -6.96 3.12 -14.29
N ARG A 7 -7.82 3.78 -15.07
CA ARG A 7 -7.97 5.24 -14.99
C ARG A 7 -8.44 5.67 -13.60
N HIS A 8 -7.74 6.63 -13.00
CA HIS A 8 -8.06 7.19 -11.69
C HIS A 8 -8.91 8.45 -11.80
N GLU A 9 -9.80 8.63 -10.81
CA GLU A 9 -10.42 9.93 -10.54
C GLU A 9 -9.43 10.86 -9.82
N ARG A 10 -8.70 10.33 -8.83
CA ARG A 10 -7.75 11.07 -7.98
C ARG A 10 -6.80 10.15 -7.22
N THR A 11 -5.71 10.72 -6.73
CA THR A 11 -4.86 10.16 -5.68
C THR A 11 -5.19 10.78 -4.32
N VAL A 12 -5.09 9.99 -3.25
CA VAL A 12 -5.21 10.48 -1.87
C VAL A 12 -3.96 10.13 -1.07
N ILE A 13 -3.42 11.11 -0.36
CA ILE A 13 -2.18 10.99 0.44
C ILE A 13 -2.45 11.51 1.84
N CYS A 14 -1.91 10.88 2.88
CA CYS A 14 -1.93 11.44 4.23
C CYS A 14 -0.65 12.24 4.52
N TRP A 15 -0.79 13.34 5.25
CA TRP A 15 0.30 14.21 5.66
C TRP A 15 1.06 13.60 6.85
N PRO A 16 2.41 13.54 6.82
CA PRO A 16 3.20 13.06 7.96
C PRO A 16 2.93 13.86 9.23
N ALA A 17 2.45 13.16 10.27
CA ALA A 17 2.02 13.78 11.53
C ALA A 17 2.63 13.14 12.79
N ARG A 18 3.16 11.91 12.72
CA ARG A 18 3.58 11.14 13.89
C ARG A 18 5.02 11.43 14.32
N SER A 19 5.20 12.38 15.24
CA SER A 19 6.53 12.79 15.70
C SER A 19 7.36 11.67 16.33
N GLU A 20 6.74 10.65 16.90
CA GLU A 20 7.41 9.50 17.52
C GLU A 20 8.12 8.62 16.49
N ILE A 21 7.59 8.55 15.27
CA ILE A 21 8.18 7.78 14.15
C ILE A 21 9.21 8.62 13.42
N TYR A 22 8.83 9.83 12.99
CA TYR A 22 9.70 10.65 12.16
C TYR A 22 10.78 11.39 12.95
N GLY A 23 10.57 11.62 14.26
CA GLY A 23 11.50 12.34 15.13
C GLY A 23 11.96 13.67 14.54
N LYS A 24 13.29 13.86 14.50
CA LYS A 24 13.93 15.05 13.91
C LYS A 24 13.68 15.22 12.41
N ARG A 25 13.23 14.17 11.72
CA ARG A 25 13.01 14.13 10.25
C ARG A 25 11.56 14.42 9.85
N LEU A 26 10.66 14.75 10.78
CA LEU A 26 9.27 15.05 10.44
C LEU A 26 9.13 16.12 9.35
N GLY A 27 9.96 17.18 9.41
CA GLY A 27 9.98 18.21 8.36
C GLY A 27 10.47 17.70 7.00
N GLU A 28 11.44 16.78 6.98
CA GLU A 28 11.93 16.15 5.75
C GLU A 28 10.84 15.25 5.14
N ALA A 29 10.17 14.45 5.96
CA ALA A 29 9.06 13.60 5.53
C ALA A 29 7.89 14.43 4.95
N GLN A 30 7.54 15.53 5.62
CA GLN A 30 6.53 16.49 5.14
C GLN A 30 6.92 17.12 3.80
N THR A 31 8.19 17.48 3.63
CA THR A 31 8.72 18.02 2.36
C THR A 31 8.64 16.97 1.25
N ALA A 32 8.99 15.72 1.55
CA ALA A 32 8.92 14.61 0.59
C ALA A 32 7.47 14.30 0.17
N HIS A 33 6.53 14.27 1.12
CA HIS A 33 5.10 14.04 0.82
C HIS A 33 4.49 15.20 0.01
N ALA A 34 4.88 16.45 0.29
CA ALA A 34 4.48 17.59 -0.54
C ALA A 34 5.04 17.47 -1.97
N ALA A 35 6.32 17.10 -2.12
CA ALA A 35 6.93 16.87 -3.43
C ALA A 35 6.22 15.76 -4.22
N LEU A 36 5.86 14.66 -3.55
CA LEU A 36 5.08 13.56 -4.12
C LEU A 36 3.70 14.04 -4.61
N ALA A 37 2.95 14.71 -3.73
CA ALA A 37 1.62 15.25 -4.06
C ALA A 37 1.68 16.23 -5.24
N ASN A 38 2.66 17.13 -5.25
CA ASN A 38 2.85 18.11 -6.32
C ASN A 38 3.19 17.43 -7.64
N THR A 39 4.04 16.40 -7.61
CA THR A 39 4.43 15.64 -8.81
C THR A 39 3.22 14.94 -9.41
N ILE A 40 2.42 14.25 -8.59
CA ILE A 40 1.22 13.53 -9.04
C ILE A 40 0.15 14.50 -9.54
N SER A 41 0.06 15.71 -8.97
CA SER A 41 -0.92 16.73 -9.39
C SER A 41 -0.77 17.20 -10.85
N GLY A 42 0.36 16.91 -11.49
CA GLY A 42 0.55 17.13 -12.93
C GLY A 42 -0.16 16.11 -13.83
N TYR A 43 -0.63 15.01 -13.25
CA TYR A 43 -1.17 13.83 -13.96
C TYR A 43 -2.64 13.57 -13.61
N GLU A 44 -3.01 13.74 -12.34
CA GLU A 44 -4.38 13.58 -11.86
C GLU A 44 -4.68 14.45 -10.63
N PRO A 45 -5.96 14.68 -10.28
CA PRO A 45 -6.32 15.36 -9.04
C PRO A 45 -5.71 14.68 -7.81
N VAL A 46 -5.23 15.47 -6.86
CA VAL A 46 -4.64 14.97 -5.60
C VAL A 46 -5.36 15.61 -4.42
N THR A 47 -5.72 14.78 -3.44
CA THR A 47 -6.17 15.24 -2.12
C THR A 47 -5.15 14.81 -1.05
N VAL A 48 -4.63 15.77 -0.29
CA VAL A 48 -3.83 15.53 0.92
C VAL A 48 -4.73 15.63 2.15
N ILE A 49 -4.82 14.54 2.91
CA ILE A 49 -5.46 14.50 4.22
C ILE A 49 -4.43 14.90 5.27
N ALA A 50 -4.72 15.95 6.05
CA ALA A 50 -3.89 16.36 7.17
C ALA A 50 -4.71 16.45 8.45
N ASN A 51 -4.07 16.27 9.60
CA ASN A 51 -4.68 16.64 10.87
C ASN A 51 -5.15 18.11 10.82
N PRO A 52 -6.30 18.47 11.42
CA PRO A 52 -6.85 19.83 11.31
C PRO A 52 -5.86 20.95 11.64
N ASN A 53 -4.96 20.72 12.61
CA ASN A 53 -3.94 21.68 13.01
C ASN A 53 -2.78 21.82 12.01
N ASP A 54 -2.57 20.84 11.13
CA ASP A 54 -1.51 20.82 10.13
C ASP A 54 -1.99 21.26 8.73
N VAL A 55 -3.31 21.42 8.50
CA VAL A 55 -3.89 21.80 7.21
C VAL A 55 -3.23 23.06 6.62
N SER A 56 -3.00 24.09 7.43
CA SER A 56 -2.36 25.33 6.96
C SER A 56 -0.93 25.07 6.49
N ARG A 57 -0.17 24.23 7.21
CA ARG A 57 1.22 23.88 6.87
C ARG A 57 1.26 23.04 5.60
N ALA A 58 0.40 22.02 5.50
CA ALA A 58 0.30 21.17 4.32
C ALA A 58 -0.08 21.99 3.07
N ARG A 59 -1.05 22.92 3.18
CA ARG A 59 -1.41 23.84 2.09
C ARG A 59 -0.27 24.73 1.63
N GLN A 60 0.57 25.21 2.55
CA GLN A 60 1.73 26.04 2.20
C GLN A 60 2.83 25.24 1.48
N ALA A 61 2.94 23.95 1.76
CA ALA A 61 3.95 23.08 1.15
C ALA A 61 3.50 22.50 -0.20
N CYS A 62 2.19 22.34 -0.42
CA CYS A 62 1.64 21.79 -1.66
C CYS A 62 1.35 22.87 -2.71
N ALA A 63 1.30 22.47 -3.98
CA ALA A 63 0.87 23.31 -5.09
C ALA A 63 -0.62 23.67 -4.97
N GLU A 64 -1.03 24.79 -5.58
CA GLU A 64 -2.44 25.24 -5.54
C GLU A 64 -3.42 24.24 -6.16
N SER A 65 -2.96 23.36 -7.05
CA SER A 65 -3.73 22.26 -7.66
C SER A 65 -4.03 21.10 -6.71
N VAL A 66 -3.34 21.03 -5.56
CA VAL A 66 -3.53 19.97 -4.57
C VAL A 66 -4.58 20.40 -3.55
N GLU A 67 -5.65 19.62 -3.43
CA GLU A 67 -6.65 19.82 -2.39
C GLU A 67 -6.10 19.37 -1.04
N VAL A 68 -6.30 20.16 0.02
CA VAL A 68 -5.93 19.76 1.39
C VAL A 68 -7.14 19.81 2.31
N VAL A 69 -7.46 18.66 2.91
CA VAL A 69 -8.61 18.46 3.80
C VAL A 69 -8.19 18.10 5.22
N GLY A 70 -9.00 18.53 6.19
CA GLY A 70 -8.76 18.28 7.61
C GLY A 70 -9.51 17.05 8.12
N LEU A 71 -8.85 15.89 8.17
CA LEU A 71 -9.36 14.69 8.84
C LEU A 71 -8.28 14.18 9.79
N GLU A 72 -8.66 13.81 11.00
CA GLU A 72 -7.68 13.38 11.99
C GLU A 72 -7.04 12.05 11.57
N ILE A 73 -5.73 11.92 11.73
CA ILE A 73 -4.93 10.72 11.42
C ILE A 73 -3.90 10.51 12.54
N ASP A 74 -3.50 9.26 12.75
CA ASP A 74 -2.38 8.91 13.64
C ASP A 74 -1.08 8.86 12.84
N ASP A 75 -1.09 8.30 11.63
CA ASP A 75 0.07 8.26 10.72
C ASP A 75 -0.31 8.47 9.23
N ALA A 76 0.69 8.50 8.35
CA ALA A 76 0.57 8.90 6.94
C ALA A 76 0.32 7.76 5.94
N TRP A 77 0.09 6.53 6.40
CA TRP A 77 0.02 5.34 5.56
C TRP A 77 -1.39 5.10 5.00
N PHE A 78 -1.82 5.99 4.10
CA PHE A 78 -3.17 5.91 3.50
C PHE A 78 -3.35 4.68 2.61
N ARG A 79 -2.27 4.13 2.05
CA ARG A 79 -2.26 2.82 1.37
C ARG A 79 -2.89 1.73 2.23
N ASP A 80 -2.59 1.73 3.53
CA ASP A 80 -2.95 0.64 4.44
C ASP A 80 -4.21 0.91 5.23
N SER A 81 -4.46 2.18 5.57
CA SER A 81 -5.59 2.62 6.40
C SER A 81 -6.77 3.18 5.58
N GLY A 82 -6.56 3.48 4.30
CA GLY A 82 -7.58 3.98 3.38
C GLY A 82 -8.53 2.89 2.88
N PRO A 83 -9.61 3.26 2.16
CA PRO A 83 -10.53 2.28 1.63
C PRO A 83 -9.95 1.59 0.38
N ASN A 84 -10.26 0.31 0.22
CA ASN A 84 -10.06 -0.40 -1.05
C ASN A 84 -11.31 -0.21 -1.91
N TYR A 85 -11.19 0.41 -3.08
CA TYR A 85 -12.35 0.70 -3.93
C TYR A 85 -12.73 -0.49 -4.83
N VAL A 86 -14.02 -0.79 -4.91
CA VAL A 86 -14.59 -1.77 -5.84
C VAL A 86 -15.70 -1.11 -6.68
N VAL A 87 -15.95 -1.68 -7.86
CA VAL A 87 -17.06 -1.27 -8.72
C VAL A 87 -18.06 -2.40 -8.79
N GLU A 88 -19.30 -2.13 -8.40
CA GLU A 88 -20.40 -3.09 -8.42
C GLU A 88 -21.61 -2.44 -9.10
N ASN A 89 -22.19 -3.08 -10.12
CA ASN A 89 -23.32 -2.54 -10.86
C ASN A 89 -23.12 -1.09 -11.35
N ASN A 90 -21.90 -0.76 -11.79
CA ASN A 90 -21.46 0.59 -12.18
C ASN A 90 -21.45 1.64 -11.05
N GLU A 91 -21.49 1.22 -9.79
CA GLU A 91 -21.33 2.09 -8.63
C GLU A 91 -19.98 1.86 -7.95
N LEU A 92 -19.33 2.96 -7.55
CA LEU A 92 -18.10 2.93 -6.76
C LEU A 92 -18.43 2.71 -5.28
N ILE A 93 -17.81 1.70 -4.68
CA ILE A 93 -17.98 1.35 -3.26
C ILE A 93 -16.60 1.37 -2.58
N ALA A 94 -16.51 2.13 -1.48
CA ALA A 94 -15.37 2.13 -0.58
C ALA A 94 -15.47 0.94 0.40
N THR A 95 -14.68 -0.11 0.18
CA THR A 95 -14.58 -1.21 1.16
C THR A 95 -13.62 -0.79 2.27
N CYS A 96 -14.14 -0.76 3.50
CA CYS A 96 -13.45 -0.27 4.69
C CYS A 96 -13.12 -1.47 5.57
N TRP A 97 -11.86 -1.90 5.52
CA TRP A 97 -11.34 -3.04 6.27
C TRP A 97 -10.94 -2.60 7.67
N ARG A 98 -10.76 -3.56 8.58
CA ARG A 98 -10.17 -3.23 9.89
C ARG A 98 -8.69 -2.97 9.71
N PHE A 99 -8.20 -1.93 10.37
CA PHE A 99 -6.77 -1.63 10.48
C PHE A 99 -6.39 -1.71 11.96
N ASN A 100 -5.22 -2.29 12.25
CA ASN A 100 -4.73 -2.47 13.61
C ASN A 100 -3.29 -1.98 13.83
N GLY A 101 -2.75 -1.12 12.95
CA GLY A 101 -1.37 -0.66 13.07
C GLY A 101 -0.35 -1.79 12.87
N TRP A 102 -0.55 -2.60 11.82
CA TRP A 102 0.29 -3.73 11.42
C TRP A 102 0.56 -4.72 12.57
N GLY A 103 -0.51 -5.18 13.23
CA GLY A 103 -0.41 -6.08 14.38
C GLY A 103 -0.16 -5.39 15.71
N GLU A 104 -0.78 -4.22 15.91
CA GLU A 104 -0.68 -3.40 17.14
C GLU A 104 0.74 -2.94 17.48
N LYS A 105 1.65 -2.95 16.50
CA LYS A 105 3.04 -2.48 16.67
C LYS A 105 3.10 -0.97 16.87
N PHE A 106 2.16 -0.24 16.26
CA PHE A 106 2.15 1.22 16.25
C PHE A 106 0.89 1.78 16.89
N VAL A 107 0.93 1.96 18.22
CA VAL A 107 -0.18 2.54 19.02
C VAL A 107 0.09 4.00 19.42
N PRO A 108 -0.93 4.89 19.42
CA PRO A 108 -2.31 4.68 18.98
C PRO A 108 -2.45 4.54 17.44
N PHE A 109 -3.59 4.00 17.02
CA PHE A 109 -4.00 3.86 15.61
C PHE A 109 -5.52 4.08 15.41
N ASP A 110 -6.24 4.55 16.42
CA ASP A 110 -7.71 4.63 16.41
C ASP A 110 -8.27 5.61 15.35
N LYS A 111 -7.53 6.66 15.00
CA LYS A 111 -7.90 7.56 13.91
C LYS A 111 -7.69 6.86 12.57
N ASP A 112 -6.57 6.19 12.39
CA ASP A 112 -6.28 5.45 11.16
C ASP A 112 -7.26 4.28 10.97
N ALA A 113 -7.66 3.59 12.05
CA ALA A 113 -8.67 2.53 12.01
C ALA A 113 -10.04 2.98 11.49
N THR A 114 -10.31 4.28 11.48
CA THR A 114 -11.58 4.83 11.00
C THR A 114 -11.43 5.70 9.76
N ILE A 115 -10.20 5.96 9.28
CA ILE A 115 -9.96 6.95 8.22
C ILE A 115 -10.61 6.54 6.90
N ALA A 116 -10.60 5.24 6.54
CA ALA A 116 -11.29 4.75 5.34
C ALA A 116 -12.75 5.20 5.25
N SER A 117 -13.51 4.98 6.34
CA SER A 117 -14.93 5.34 6.42
C SER A 117 -15.16 6.86 6.51
N ARG A 118 -14.29 7.59 7.22
CA ARG A 118 -14.38 9.05 7.36
C ARG A 118 -14.08 9.74 6.05
N TRP A 119 -13.06 9.28 5.33
CA TRP A 119 -12.75 9.73 3.97
C TRP A 119 -13.92 9.46 3.03
N ALA A 120 -14.39 8.21 2.93
CA ALA A 120 -15.49 7.87 2.03
C ALA A 120 -16.75 8.70 2.32
N LYS A 121 -17.08 8.94 3.59
CA LYS A 121 -18.17 9.84 3.98
C LYS A 121 -17.92 11.29 3.57
N HIS A 122 -16.69 11.78 3.72
CA HIS A 122 -16.30 13.14 3.34
C HIS A 122 -16.53 13.41 1.85
N VAL A 123 -16.20 12.45 0.99
CA VAL A 123 -16.41 12.56 -0.48
C VAL A 123 -17.75 12.01 -0.96
N GLY A 124 -18.62 11.54 -0.05
CA GLY A 124 -19.96 11.04 -0.39
C GLY A 124 -19.98 9.67 -1.08
N HIS A 125 -18.93 8.86 -0.94
CA HIS A 125 -18.86 7.50 -1.51
C HIS A 125 -19.62 6.51 -0.63
N LYS A 126 -20.30 5.54 -1.26
CA LYS A 126 -20.94 4.42 -0.55
C LYS A 126 -19.87 3.59 0.16
N THR A 127 -20.15 3.18 1.40
CA THR A 127 -19.22 2.39 2.21
C THR A 127 -19.72 0.97 2.44
N ARG A 128 -18.79 0.02 2.50
CA ARG A 128 -19.01 -1.33 3.02
C ARG A 128 -17.98 -1.60 4.11
N MET A 129 -18.44 -1.87 5.33
CA MET A 129 -17.56 -2.23 6.44
C MET A 129 -17.24 -3.73 6.39
N ILE A 130 -15.98 -4.08 6.54
CA ILE A 130 -15.50 -5.46 6.50
C ILE A 130 -14.79 -5.79 7.81
N ASP A 131 -15.36 -6.75 8.55
CA ASP A 131 -14.75 -7.30 9.77
C ASP A 131 -13.69 -8.35 9.42
N MET A 132 -12.55 -7.87 8.93
CA MET A 132 -11.30 -8.61 8.74
C MET A 132 -10.15 -7.58 8.74
N VAL A 133 -9.05 -7.88 9.42
CA VAL A 133 -7.85 -7.01 9.36
C VAL A 133 -7.21 -7.18 8.00
N LEU A 134 -7.03 -6.07 7.27
CA LEU A 134 -6.38 -6.06 5.96
C LEU A 134 -5.85 -4.66 5.66
N GLU A 135 -4.56 -4.60 5.31
CA GLU A 135 -3.91 -3.40 4.80
C GLU A 135 -3.89 -3.42 3.26
N GLY A 136 -4.13 -2.28 2.60
CA GLY A 136 -4.10 -2.22 1.14
C GLY A 136 -2.74 -2.56 0.52
N GLY A 137 -1.60 -2.27 1.19
CA GLY A 137 -0.26 -2.65 0.73
C GLY A 137 0.04 -4.15 0.82
N SER A 138 -0.76 -4.90 1.56
CA SER A 138 -0.61 -6.35 1.68
C SER A 138 -1.15 -7.13 0.46
N ILE A 139 -1.86 -6.45 -0.45
CA ILE A 139 -2.48 -7.05 -1.64
C ILE A 139 -2.18 -6.26 -2.91
N ASN A 140 -2.18 -6.94 -4.06
CA ASN A 140 -2.17 -6.30 -5.37
C ASN A 140 -3.08 -7.07 -6.34
N VAL A 141 -3.81 -6.39 -7.23
CA VAL A 141 -4.81 -7.03 -8.12
C VAL A 141 -4.56 -6.69 -9.59
N ASP A 142 -4.81 -7.66 -10.48
CA ASP A 142 -4.61 -7.50 -11.92
C ASP A 142 -5.82 -6.91 -12.65
N GLY A 143 -6.92 -6.65 -11.94
CA GLY A 143 -8.17 -6.14 -12.51
C GLY A 143 -8.92 -7.16 -13.37
N ALA A 144 -8.45 -8.40 -13.45
CA ALA A 144 -8.97 -9.49 -14.26
C ALA A 144 -9.23 -10.77 -13.44
N GLY A 145 -9.40 -10.62 -12.12
CA GLY A 145 -9.79 -11.70 -11.20
C GLY A 145 -8.63 -12.36 -10.47
N THR A 146 -7.41 -11.82 -10.56
CA THR A 146 -6.26 -12.30 -9.80
C THR A 146 -5.83 -11.31 -8.74
N LEU A 147 -5.66 -11.80 -7.52
CA LEU A 147 -4.98 -11.11 -6.43
C LEU A 147 -3.65 -11.81 -6.14
N ILE A 148 -2.62 -11.04 -5.79
CA ILE A 148 -1.36 -11.54 -5.24
C ILE A 148 -1.13 -10.95 -3.85
N THR A 149 -0.60 -11.76 -2.94
CA THR A 149 -0.34 -11.41 -1.54
C THR A 149 0.86 -12.23 -1.04
N THR A 150 1.34 -11.96 0.17
CA THR A 150 2.30 -12.83 0.89
C THR A 150 1.61 -13.67 1.96
N GLU A 151 2.10 -14.90 2.15
CA GLU A 151 1.76 -15.76 3.29
C GLU A 151 2.29 -15.17 4.60
N GLN A 152 3.52 -14.63 4.57
CA GLN A 152 4.20 -14.02 5.71
C GLN A 152 3.35 -12.93 6.39
N CYS A 153 2.66 -12.09 5.61
CA CYS A 153 1.82 -11.03 6.13
C CYS A 153 0.42 -11.53 6.53
N LEU A 154 -0.37 -12.04 5.59
CA LEU A 154 -1.80 -12.29 5.85
C LEU A 154 -2.07 -13.50 6.74
N LEU A 155 -1.12 -14.45 6.84
CA LEU A 155 -1.21 -15.58 7.77
C LEU A 155 -0.50 -15.30 9.10
N ASN A 156 0.05 -14.09 9.29
CA ASN A 156 0.65 -13.70 10.55
C ASN A 156 -0.42 -13.75 11.67
N PRO A 157 -0.13 -14.38 12.82
CA PRO A 157 -1.06 -14.43 13.95
C PRO A 157 -1.49 -13.05 14.49
N ASN A 158 -0.73 -11.98 14.20
CA ASN A 158 -1.09 -10.62 14.61
C ASN A 158 -2.14 -9.94 13.70
N ARG A 159 -2.54 -10.58 12.60
CA ARG A 159 -3.64 -10.13 11.73
C ARG A 159 -4.93 -10.85 12.12
N ASN A 160 -5.17 -12.02 11.54
CA ASN A 160 -6.44 -12.74 11.64
C ASN A 160 -6.24 -14.15 12.23
N PRO A 161 -5.84 -14.31 13.50
CA PRO A 161 -5.37 -15.59 14.07
C PRO A 161 -6.42 -16.71 14.11
N LYS A 162 -7.69 -16.38 13.85
CA LYS A 162 -8.82 -17.32 13.85
C LYS A 162 -9.25 -17.74 12.44
N LEU A 163 -8.67 -17.15 11.40
CA LEU A 163 -9.03 -17.44 10.01
C LEU A 163 -7.98 -18.36 9.39
N SER A 164 -8.44 -19.38 8.66
CA SER A 164 -7.56 -20.17 7.80
C SER A 164 -7.23 -19.41 6.51
N ARG A 165 -6.21 -19.90 5.79
CA ARG A 165 -5.85 -19.39 4.46
C ARG A 165 -7.03 -19.41 3.49
N GLU A 166 -7.84 -20.47 3.53
CA GLU A 166 -9.02 -20.65 2.68
C GLU A 166 -10.08 -19.60 3.02
N GLN A 167 -10.33 -19.36 4.31
CA GLN A 167 -11.30 -18.35 4.75
C GLN A 167 -10.86 -16.93 4.38
N ILE A 168 -9.56 -16.62 4.50
CA ILE A 168 -9.00 -15.35 4.04
C ILE A 168 -9.16 -15.23 2.52
N SER A 169 -8.85 -16.29 1.77
CA SER A 169 -8.98 -16.30 0.31
C SER A 169 -10.42 -16.10 -0.15
N GLU A 170 -11.39 -16.80 0.47
CA GLU A 170 -12.82 -16.63 0.20
C GLU A 170 -13.29 -15.19 0.48
N ARG A 171 -12.81 -14.59 1.59
CA ARG A 171 -13.16 -13.21 1.95
C ARG A 171 -12.59 -12.21 0.96
N LEU A 172 -11.31 -12.34 0.60
CA LEU A 172 -10.67 -11.48 -0.41
C LEU A 172 -11.38 -11.60 -1.77
N CYS A 173 -11.66 -12.82 -2.23
CA CYS A 173 -12.34 -13.03 -3.51
C CYS A 173 -13.75 -12.43 -3.52
N SER A 174 -14.54 -12.67 -2.48
CA SER A 174 -15.92 -12.17 -2.41
C SER A 174 -16.01 -10.65 -2.28
N GLU A 175 -15.21 -10.04 -1.41
CA GLU A 175 -15.29 -8.60 -1.12
C GLU A 175 -14.59 -7.75 -2.18
N LEU A 176 -13.53 -8.27 -2.81
CA LEU A 176 -12.75 -7.52 -3.81
C LEU A 176 -13.09 -7.92 -5.26
N GLY A 177 -13.99 -8.89 -5.46
CA GLY A 177 -14.40 -9.36 -6.79
C GLY A 177 -13.29 -10.10 -7.53
N GLN A 178 -12.53 -10.93 -6.81
CA GLN A 178 -11.44 -11.74 -7.35
C GLN A 178 -11.85 -13.21 -7.48
N GLN A 179 -11.12 -13.96 -8.28
CA GLN A 179 -11.38 -15.39 -8.55
C GLN A 179 -10.29 -16.29 -7.98
N GLN A 180 -9.06 -15.79 -7.91
CA GLN A 180 -7.92 -16.53 -7.37
C GLN A 180 -6.99 -15.62 -6.55
N VAL A 181 -6.34 -16.23 -5.57
CA VAL A 181 -5.28 -15.60 -4.77
C VAL A 181 -3.98 -16.36 -5.01
N VAL A 182 -2.94 -15.63 -5.43
CA VAL A 182 -1.56 -16.12 -5.53
C VAL A 182 -0.84 -15.79 -4.22
N TRP A 183 -0.43 -16.82 -3.51
CA TRP A 183 0.21 -16.73 -2.20
C TRP A 183 1.73 -16.84 -2.34
N LEU A 184 2.43 -15.70 -2.30
CA LEU A 184 3.89 -15.67 -2.25
C LEU A 184 4.36 -16.03 -0.84
N PRO A 185 5.41 -16.85 -0.65
CA PRO A 185 5.82 -17.25 0.69
C PRO A 185 6.38 -16.10 1.52
N PHE A 186 7.07 -15.12 0.92
CA PHE A 186 7.85 -14.12 1.66
C PHE A 186 7.58 -12.68 1.23
N GLY A 187 7.69 -11.74 2.17
CA GLY A 187 8.04 -10.35 1.89
C GLY A 187 9.55 -10.14 1.87
N LEU A 188 10.00 -8.89 1.97
CA LEU A 188 11.42 -8.57 2.09
C LEU A 188 11.97 -8.88 3.49
N ALA A 189 13.27 -9.18 3.57
CA ALA A 189 13.96 -9.60 4.78
C ALA A 189 13.88 -8.60 5.94
N LEU A 190 13.93 -7.31 5.62
CA LEU A 190 13.97 -6.20 6.58
C LEU A 190 12.60 -5.54 6.78
N ASP A 191 11.53 -6.14 6.27
CA ASP A 191 10.16 -5.63 6.40
C ASP A 191 9.47 -6.16 7.67
N ASP A 192 10.06 -5.82 8.81
CA ASP A 192 9.54 -6.18 10.13
C ASP A 192 8.35 -5.30 10.53
N ASP A 193 8.18 -4.13 9.92
CA ASP A 193 7.10 -3.20 10.25
C ASP A 193 5.76 -3.76 9.77
N THR A 194 5.70 -4.21 8.51
CA THR A 194 4.44 -4.66 7.88
C THR A 194 4.25 -6.18 7.88
N ASP A 195 5.26 -6.93 8.33
CA ASP A 195 5.34 -8.40 8.24
C ASP A 195 5.41 -8.92 6.79
N GLY A 196 6.06 -8.16 5.91
CA GLY A 196 6.34 -8.58 4.55
C GLY A 196 5.18 -8.29 3.58
N HIS A 197 4.82 -7.03 3.42
CA HIS A 197 3.82 -6.60 2.44
C HIS A 197 4.19 -6.99 1.00
N VAL A 198 3.15 -7.21 0.19
CA VAL A 198 3.34 -7.64 -1.21
C VAL A 198 3.78 -6.49 -2.11
N ASP A 199 3.40 -5.25 -1.80
CA ASP A 199 3.78 -4.05 -2.56
C ASP A 199 5.28 -3.74 -2.54
N ASN A 200 6.06 -4.43 -1.70
CA ASN A 200 7.52 -4.44 -1.71
C ASN A 200 8.12 -5.53 -2.62
N VAL A 201 7.34 -6.52 -3.07
CA VAL A 201 7.85 -7.74 -3.76
C VAL A 201 7.14 -8.12 -5.06
N ALA A 202 5.88 -7.74 -5.27
CA ALA A 202 5.16 -7.92 -6.53
C ALA A 202 4.12 -6.82 -6.81
N ALA A 203 4.00 -6.44 -8.09
CA ALA A 203 2.92 -5.59 -8.59
C ALA A 203 2.43 -6.10 -9.95
N PHE A 204 1.12 -6.06 -10.21
CA PHE A 204 0.59 -6.35 -11.53
C PHE A 204 0.78 -5.16 -12.48
N ILE A 205 1.25 -5.45 -13.69
CA ILE A 205 1.38 -4.49 -14.81
C ILE A 205 0.47 -4.84 -15.99
N GLY A 206 -0.40 -5.84 -15.79
CA GLY A 206 -1.41 -6.29 -16.73
C GLY A 206 -2.07 -7.59 -16.25
N PRO A 207 -3.13 -8.05 -16.91
CA PRO A 207 -3.77 -9.33 -16.59
C PRO A 207 -2.75 -10.47 -16.58
N LYS A 208 -2.68 -11.22 -15.47
CA LYS A 208 -1.70 -12.30 -15.24
C LYS A 208 -0.23 -11.93 -15.48
N THR A 209 0.12 -10.65 -15.50
CA THR A 209 1.49 -10.17 -15.79
C THR A 209 1.97 -9.32 -14.63
N ALA A 210 2.97 -9.82 -13.90
CA ALA A 210 3.53 -9.17 -12.72
C ALA A 210 4.96 -8.70 -12.99
N ILE A 211 5.30 -7.55 -12.41
CA ILE A 211 6.69 -7.19 -12.14
C ILE A 211 7.00 -7.60 -10.70
N MET A 212 8.15 -8.22 -10.47
CA MET A 212 8.54 -8.76 -9.16
C MET A 212 9.96 -8.34 -8.80
N GLN A 213 10.16 -8.10 -7.50
CA GLN A 213 11.46 -7.78 -6.95
C GLN A 213 12.36 -9.02 -6.99
N GLY A 214 13.56 -8.84 -7.51
CA GLY A 214 14.69 -9.74 -7.43
C GLY A 214 15.74 -9.22 -6.45
N CYS A 215 16.81 -9.98 -6.25
CA CYS A 215 17.98 -9.52 -5.52
C CYS A 215 19.19 -10.25 -6.09
N ASP A 216 20.17 -9.52 -6.62
CA ASP A 216 21.33 -10.05 -7.31
C ASP A 216 22.52 -10.35 -6.37
N ASP A 217 22.53 -9.75 -5.17
CA ASP A 217 23.51 -10.04 -4.13
C ASP A 217 23.19 -11.35 -3.39
N LYS A 218 23.99 -12.38 -3.66
CA LYS A 218 23.85 -13.72 -3.07
C LYS A 218 24.06 -13.78 -1.56
N ASN A 219 24.60 -12.73 -0.94
CA ASN A 219 24.81 -12.66 0.51
C ASN A 219 23.62 -12.07 1.25
N GLU A 220 22.65 -11.49 0.53
CA GLU A 220 21.40 -11.02 1.12
C GLU A 220 20.39 -12.16 1.21
N ASP A 221 19.66 -12.23 2.32
CA ASP A 221 18.57 -13.21 2.49
C ASP A 221 17.51 -13.09 1.38
N ASP A 222 17.31 -11.87 0.89
CA ASP A 222 16.36 -11.55 -0.18
C ASP A 222 16.71 -12.24 -1.51
N HIS A 223 17.97 -12.64 -1.73
CA HIS A 223 18.35 -13.42 -2.91
C HIS A 223 17.58 -14.76 -2.97
N ALA A 224 17.46 -15.44 -1.83
CA ALA A 224 16.72 -16.70 -1.77
C ALA A 224 15.20 -16.44 -1.77
N ARG A 225 14.73 -15.48 -0.96
CA ARG A 225 13.29 -15.16 -0.83
C ARG A 225 12.68 -14.72 -2.16
N CYS A 226 13.31 -13.80 -2.88
CA CYS A 226 12.81 -13.28 -4.15
C CYS A 226 12.74 -14.37 -5.23
N ARG A 227 13.76 -15.25 -5.33
CA ARG A 227 13.74 -16.37 -6.28
C ARG A 227 12.59 -17.34 -6.02
N GLU A 228 12.31 -17.64 -4.76
CA GLU A 228 11.20 -18.51 -4.38
C GLU A 228 9.85 -17.87 -4.74
N ASN A 229 9.65 -16.58 -4.41
CA ASN A 229 8.46 -15.83 -4.79
C ASN A 229 8.24 -15.88 -6.31
N ILE A 230 9.28 -15.64 -7.12
CA ILE A 230 9.22 -15.69 -8.59
C ILE A 230 8.86 -17.10 -9.08
N ALA A 231 9.41 -18.16 -8.48
CA ALA A 231 9.10 -19.54 -8.84
C ALA A 231 7.62 -19.89 -8.55
N VAL A 232 7.11 -19.46 -7.40
CA VAL A 232 5.70 -19.64 -7.01
C VAL A 232 4.77 -18.88 -7.96
N ALA A 233 5.07 -17.61 -8.26
CA ALA A 233 4.29 -16.80 -9.20
C ALA A 233 4.21 -17.44 -10.60
N LYS A 234 5.34 -17.94 -11.13
CA LYS A 234 5.39 -18.64 -12.42
C LYS A 234 4.58 -19.94 -12.38
N THR A 235 4.67 -20.70 -11.29
CA THR A 235 3.89 -21.93 -11.09
C THR A 235 2.39 -21.65 -11.03
N ALA A 236 1.99 -20.50 -10.47
CA ALA A 236 0.62 -20.01 -10.45
C ALA A 236 0.13 -19.46 -11.81
N GLY A 237 0.95 -19.56 -12.86
CA GLY A 237 0.59 -19.17 -14.22
C GLY A 237 0.77 -17.68 -14.52
N LEU A 238 1.54 -16.95 -13.72
CA LEU A 238 1.85 -15.54 -14.00
C LEU A 238 3.03 -15.41 -14.97
N THR A 239 2.93 -14.45 -15.89
CA THR A 239 4.08 -13.93 -16.62
C THR A 239 4.82 -12.97 -15.69
N VAL A 240 6.12 -13.19 -15.48
CA VAL A 240 6.92 -12.43 -14.51
C VAL A 240 8.04 -11.66 -15.20
N HIS A 241 8.08 -10.36 -14.98
CA HIS A 241 9.21 -9.47 -15.26
C HIS A 241 9.95 -9.19 -13.95
N GLU A 242 11.27 -9.37 -13.94
CA GLU A 242 12.08 -9.23 -12.72
C GLU A 242 12.80 -7.88 -12.69
N ILE A 243 12.78 -7.21 -11.54
CA ILE A 243 13.73 -6.13 -11.21
C ILE A 243 14.89 -6.77 -10.43
N PRO A 244 16.06 -6.99 -11.04
CA PRO A 244 17.08 -7.86 -10.44
C PRO A 244 17.78 -7.25 -9.22
N VAL A 245 17.77 -5.93 -9.08
CA VAL A 245 18.52 -5.20 -8.04
C VAL A 245 17.59 -4.81 -6.91
N LEU A 246 17.99 -5.09 -5.66
CA LEU A 246 17.36 -4.60 -4.44
C LEU A 246 18.26 -3.55 -3.76
N PRO A 247 17.92 -2.26 -3.84
CA PRO A 247 18.68 -1.20 -3.17
C PRO A 247 18.53 -1.22 -1.65
N PHE A 248 19.57 -0.74 -0.96
CA PHE A 248 19.56 -0.55 0.49
C PHE A 248 20.11 0.83 0.85
N VAL A 249 19.60 1.40 1.94
CA VAL A 249 20.10 2.63 2.55
C VAL A 249 20.38 2.41 4.03
N VAL A 250 21.33 3.18 4.59
CA VAL A 250 21.56 3.24 6.03
C VAL A 250 21.29 4.65 6.53
N THR A 251 20.28 4.79 7.38
CA THR A 251 19.86 6.07 7.96
C THR A 251 19.87 5.96 9.48
N ASP A 252 20.62 6.83 10.16
CA ASP A 252 20.73 6.83 11.63
C ASP A 252 21.08 5.44 12.21
N SER A 253 21.98 4.71 11.54
CA SER A 253 22.41 3.32 11.83
C SER A 253 21.37 2.22 11.59
N ILE A 254 20.20 2.56 11.04
CA ILE A 254 19.18 1.60 10.62
C ILE A 254 19.36 1.32 9.13
N ARG A 255 19.53 0.04 8.79
CA ARG A 255 19.57 -0.42 7.40
C ARG A 255 18.14 -0.73 6.94
N ALA A 256 17.74 -0.21 5.80
CA ALA A 256 16.45 -0.47 5.20
C ALA A 256 16.61 -0.84 3.72
N ALA A 257 15.74 -1.74 3.23
CA ALA A 257 15.57 -1.98 1.80
C ALA A 257 14.74 -0.84 1.19
N VAL A 258 15.05 -0.45 -0.04
CA VAL A 258 14.28 0.55 -0.79
C VAL A 258 13.90 -0.08 -2.14
N PRO A 259 12.89 -0.97 -2.16
CA PRO A 259 12.50 -1.64 -3.38
C PRO A 259 11.94 -0.63 -4.38
N TYR A 260 12.46 -0.62 -5.60
CA TYR A 260 11.86 0.13 -6.71
C TYR A 260 10.41 -0.28 -6.97
N LEU A 261 10.04 -1.48 -6.53
CA LEU A 261 8.71 -2.05 -6.68
C LEU A 261 7.63 -1.34 -5.87
N ASN A 262 7.99 -0.60 -4.81
CA ASN A 262 7.05 0.22 -4.05
C ASN A 262 6.72 1.54 -4.80
N PHE A 263 6.55 1.45 -6.12
CA PHE A 263 6.12 2.54 -6.97
C PHE A 263 4.62 2.78 -6.85
N TYR A 264 4.18 3.94 -7.31
CA TYR A 264 2.77 4.27 -7.46
C TYR A 264 2.45 4.53 -8.94
N VAL A 265 1.42 3.88 -9.47
CA VAL A 265 0.90 4.19 -10.81
C VAL A 265 -0.18 5.26 -10.66
N CYS A 266 -0.02 6.37 -11.38
CA CYS A 266 -1.07 7.36 -11.57
C CYS A 266 -1.42 7.43 -13.06
N ASN A 267 -2.43 8.23 -13.42
CA ASN A 267 -2.80 8.43 -14.80
C ASN A 267 -1.59 8.89 -15.62
N ASP A 268 -1.22 8.14 -16.65
CA ASP A 268 -0.19 8.52 -17.62
C ASP A 268 1.25 8.65 -17.03
N ALA A 269 1.50 8.21 -15.78
CA ALA A 269 2.83 8.18 -15.16
C ALA A 269 3.01 7.12 -14.05
N VAL A 270 4.28 6.77 -13.79
CA VAL A 270 4.68 5.89 -12.67
C VAL A 270 5.69 6.65 -11.80
N ILE A 271 5.41 6.75 -10.51
CA ILE A 271 6.30 7.40 -9.53
C ILE A 271 7.08 6.32 -8.80
N VAL A 272 8.39 6.28 -9.01
CA VAL A 272 9.27 5.21 -8.52
C VAL A 272 10.13 5.72 -7.37
N PRO A 273 10.16 5.05 -6.21
CA PRO A 273 11.07 5.41 -5.12
C PRO A 273 12.51 5.15 -5.55
N VAL A 274 13.42 6.03 -5.15
CA VAL A 274 14.86 5.88 -5.42
C VAL A 274 15.66 6.14 -4.15
N CYS A 275 16.80 5.46 -4.01
CA CYS A 275 17.80 5.77 -3.00
C CYS A 275 19.20 5.80 -3.62
N GLY A 276 20.03 6.73 -3.14
CA GLY A 276 21.34 7.05 -3.68
C GLY A 276 21.61 8.55 -3.60
#